data_AF-A0A6G3D062-F1
#
_entry.id   AF-A0A6G3D062-F1
#
_cell.length_a   1.000
_cell.length_b   1.000
_cell.length_c   1.000
_cell.angle_alpha   90.00
_cell.angle_beta   90.00
_cell.angle_gamma   90.00
#
_symmetry.space_group_name_H-M   'P 1'
#
loop_
_entity.id
_entity.type
_entity.pdbx_description
1 polymer ?
#
loop_
_entity_poly.entity_id
_entity_poly.type
_entity_poly.pdbx_seq_one_letter_code
_entity_poly.pdbx_strand_id
1 'polypeptide(L)'
;MTRPRPVPRDLYAVAAAVLLVTAAVLVGRYVYTYDDLIVGWPPLLGRWDPHLGPGTPAAVVVAAAVVAYGPAVAARLPWRALLPAAWGTALAWTWSLALIDGWERGVAGRLTTRQEYLSVVDRWHDIPATLRDFNGHILLHSADNWPAHVAGHPPGATLTYVLLDRIGLGGGGWAGALTITVGATAGVAVLVAVRALAAERLAR
;
A
#
# COMPACT_ATOMS: atom_id res chain seq x y z
N MET A 1 -21.18 36.86 -22.68
CA MET A 1 -21.01 36.68 -21.21
C MET A 1 -20.19 35.41 -20.96
N THR A 2 -18.89 35.58 -20.77
CA THR A 2 -17.97 34.51 -20.35
C THR A 2 -18.22 34.21 -18.87
N ARG A 3 -18.74 33.01 -18.56
CA ARG A 3 -18.83 32.56 -17.16
C ARG A 3 -17.40 32.54 -16.58
N PRO A 4 -17.15 33.16 -15.41
CA PRO A 4 -15.87 32.98 -14.74
C PRO A 4 -15.68 31.49 -14.44
N ARG A 5 -14.55 30.92 -14.89
CA ARG A 5 -14.19 29.54 -14.57
C ARG A 5 -14.05 29.46 -13.05
N PRO A 6 -14.79 28.57 -12.34
CA PRO A 6 -14.55 28.39 -10.93
C PRO A 6 -13.15 27.81 -10.80
N VAL A 7 -12.21 28.58 -10.24
CA VAL A 7 -11.01 28.04 -9.61
C VAL A 7 -11.57 27.21 -8.44
N PRO A 8 -11.66 25.88 -8.58
CA PRO A 8 -12.61 25.08 -7.82
C PRO A 8 -12.01 24.77 -6.44
N ARG A 9 -12.87 24.41 -5.48
CA ARG A 9 -12.48 24.03 -4.11
C ARG A 9 -11.31 23.03 -4.06
N ASP A 10 -11.16 22.24 -5.10
CA ASP A 10 -10.07 21.29 -5.33
C ASP A 10 -8.68 21.95 -5.26
N LEU A 11 -8.51 23.18 -5.76
CA LEU A 11 -7.22 23.88 -5.68
C LEU A 11 -6.86 24.26 -4.25
N TYR A 12 -7.84 24.61 -3.42
CA TYR A 12 -7.59 24.83 -2.00
C TYR A 12 -7.23 23.54 -1.28
N ALA A 13 -7.89 22.42 -1.62
CA ALA A 13 -7.55 21.12 -1.07
C ALA A 13 -6.13 20.68 -1.46
N VAL A 14 -5.76 20.84 -2.73
CA VAL A 14 -4.40 20.57 -3.22
C VAL A 14 -3.38 21.48 -2.54
N ALA A 15 -3.65 22.78 -2.44
CA ALA A 15 -2.76 23.72 -1.77
C ALA A 15 -2.57 23.37 -0.29
N ALA A 16 -3.64 23.03 0.42
CA ALA A 16 -3.57 22.60 1.82
C ALA A 16 -2.75 21.31 1.98
N ALA A 17 -2.93 20.32 1.09
CA ALA A 17 -2.15 19.09 1.09
C ALA A 17 -0.66 19.36 0.83
N VAL A 18 -0.33 20.21 -0.15
CA VAL A 18 1.05 20.61 -0.45
C VAL A 18 1.68 21.33 0.75
N LEU A 19 0.96 22.27 1.37
CA LEU A 19 1.43 22.98 2.55
C LEU A 19 1.67 22.03 3.73
N LEU A 20 0.76 21.09 3.98
CA LEU A 20 0.91 20.08 5.02
C LEU A 20 2.16 19.23 4.82
N VAL A 21 2.35 18.68 3.61
CA VAL A 21 3.52 17.85 3.27
C VAL A 21 4.80 18.67 3.36
N THR A 22 4.80 19.90 2.86
CA THR A 22 5.97 20.79 2.93
C THR A 22 6.32 21.12 4.38
N ALA A 23 5.34 21.44 5.22
CA ALA A 23 5.55 21.69 6.64
C ALA A 23 6.10 20.44 7.34
N ALA A 24 5.58 19.24 7.06
CA ALA A 24 6.07 18.00 7.63
C ALA A 24 7.55 17.71 7.23
N VAL A 25 7.92 17.99 5.98
CA VAL A 25 9.32 17.89 5.52
C VAL A 25 10.20 18.90 6.25
N LEU A 26 9.81 20.18 6.29
CA LEU A 26 10.63 21.24 6.90
C LEU A 26 10.81 21.04 8.41
N VAL A 27 9.73 20.72 9.12
CA VAL A 27 9.77 20.42 10.56
C VAL A 27 10.57 19.14 10.80
N GLY A 28 10.32 18.08 10.02
CA GLY A 28 11.06 16.83 10.14
C GLY A 28 12.56 17.01 9.90
N ARG A 29 12.97 17.86 8.96
CA ARG A 29 14.38 18.23 8.71
C ARG A 29 14.97 19.06 9.83
N TYR A 30 14.20 19.97 10.40
CA TYR A 30 14.64 20.80 11.51
C TYR A 30 14.86 19.98 12.80
N VAL A 31 13.98 19.02 13.07
CA VAL A 31 14.05 18.13 14.24
C VAL A 31 14.94 16.91 14.00
N TYR A 32 15.44 16.71 12.77
CA TYR A 32 16.34 15.60 12.46
C TYR A 32 17.71 15.83 13.10
N THR A 33 17.85 15.41 14.35
CA THR A 33 19.11 15.14 15.04
C THR A 33 19.38 13.63 14.99
N TYR A 34 20.65 13.25 14.81
CA TYR A 34 21.08 11.84 14.76
C TYR A 34 20.66 11.03 16.01
N ASP A 35 20.37 11.71 17.12
CA ASP A 35 20.06 11.09 18.41
C ASP A 35 18.55 10.84 18.66
N ASP A 36 17.63 11.57 18.01
CA ASP A 36 16.20 11.53 18.35
C ASP A 36 15.28 10.93 17.26
N LEU A 37 15.63 11.07 15.97
CA LEU A 37 14.74 10.66 14.86
C LEU A 37 15.48 9.93 13.74
N ILE A 38 15.60 8.60 13.84
CA ILE A 38 16.26 7.76 12.82
C ILE A 38 15.25 7.36 11.73
N VAL A 39 14.78 8.34 10.95
CA VAL A 39 13.88 8.10 9.80
C VAL A 39 14.57 8.21 8.44
N GLY A 40 15.76 8.81 8.38
CA GLY A 40 16.56 8.95 7.16
C GLY A 40 16.07 10.05 6.21
N TRP A 41 14.78 10.11 5.87
CA TRP A 41 14.22 11.13 4.96
C TRP A 41 12.90 11.72 5.49
N PRO A 42 12.92 12.55 6.54
CA PRO A 42 11.70 13.09 7.16
C PRO A 42 10.74 13.73 6.13
N PRO A 43 9.41 13.47 6.22
CA PRO A 43 8.71 12.71 7.26
C PRO A 43 8.64 11.18 6.99
N LEU A 44 9.30 10.70 5.94
CA LEU A 44 9.25 9.31 5.54
C LEU A 44 10.38 8.52 6.22
N LEU A 45 10.05 7.32 6.69
CA LEU A 45 11.06 6.33 7.04
C LEU A 45 11.64 5.76 5.74
N GLY A 46 12.81 6.22 5.33
CA GLY A 46 13.42 5.79 4.07
C GLY A 46 14.64 6.60 3.66
N ARG A 47 15.14 6.29 2.47
CA ARG A 47 16.22 7.01 1.82
C ARG A 47 15.78 7.44 0.43
N TRP A 48 16.29 8.58 -0.02
CA TRP A 48 16.09 9.02 -1.39
C TRP A 48 16.84 8.08 -2.34
N ASP A 49 16.09 7.42 -3.24
CA ASP A 49 16.64 6.43 -4.18
C ASP A 49 15.90 6.50 -5.53
N PRO A 50 16.13 7.54 -6.36
CA PRO A 50 15.52 7.63 -7.67
C PRO A 50 16.02 6.52 -8.58
N HIS A 51 15.11 5.74 -9.13
CA HIS A 51 15.43 4.68 -10.06
C HIS A 51 14.36 4.57 -11.15
N LEU A 52 14.74 3.97 -12.27
CA LEU A 52 13.86 3.63 -13.37
C LEU A 52 14.07 2.14 -13.69
N GLY A 53 13.04 1.49 -14.17
CA GLY A 53 13.11 0.08 -14.51
C GLY A 53 11.94 -0.37 -15.38
N PRO A 54 11.74 -1.69 -15.52
CA PRO A 54 10.83 -2.23 -16.53
C PRO A 54 9.37 -1.83 -16.28
N GLY A 55 8.98 -1.58 -15.03
CA GLY A 55 7.65 -1.07 -14.69
C GLY A 55 7.41 0.41 -14.99
N THR A 56 8.47 1.21 -15.19
CA THR A 56 8.35 2.67 -15.35
C THR A 56 7.49 3.08 -16.54
N PRO A 57 7.68 2.54 -17.77
CA PRO A 57 6.85 2.92 -18.91
C PRO A 57 5.38 2.57 -18.69
N ALA A 58 5.10 1.40 -18.10
CA ALA A 58 3.75 0.97 -17.79
C ALA A 58 3.09 1.91 -16.76
N ALA A 59 3.81 2.31 -15.70
CA ALA A 59 3.30 3.24 -14.71
C ALA A 59 2.94 4.59 -15.35
N VAL A 60 3.82 5.15 -16.19
CA VAL A 60 3.56 6.41 -16.89
C VAL A 60 2.33 6.30 -17.80
N VAL A 61 2.18 5.20 -18.53
CA VAL A 61 1.01 4.96 -19.39
C VAL A 61 -0.28 4.86 -18.57
N VAL A 62 -0.27 4.10 -17.46
CA VAL A 62 -1.44 3.97 -16.58
C VAL A 62 -1.81 5.34 -16.00
N ALA A 63 -0.85 6.10 -15.48
CA ALA A 63 -1.10 7.45 -14.98
C ALA A 63 -1.70 8.37 -16.05
N ALA A 64 -1.11 8.40 -17.24
CA ALA A 64 -1.60 9.23 -18.34
C ALA A 64 -3.02 8.82 -18.76
N ALA A 65 -3.30 7.52 -18.85
CA ALA A 65 -4.62 7.00 -19.19
C ALA A 65 -5.68 7.35 -18.14
N VAL A 66 -5.34 7.22 -16.85
CA VAL A 66 -6.24 7.59 -15.74
C VAL A 66 -6.52 9.09 -15.72
N VAL A 67 -5.50 9.93 -15.92
CA VAL A 67 -5.67 11.39 -15.97
C VAL A 67 -6.51 11.81 -17.18
N ALA A 68 -6.22 11.26 -18.36
CA ALA A 68 -6.88 11.67 -19.60
C ALA A 68 -8.33 11.13 -19.72
N TYR A 69 -8.57 9.88 -19.29
CA TYR A 69 -9.82 9.18 -19.56
C TYR A 69 -10.59 8.77 -18.30
N GLY A 70 -9.95 8.69 -17.14
CA GLY A 70 -10.53 8.22 -15.89
C GLY A 70 -11.86 8.90 -15.53
N PRO A 71 -11.93 10.24 -15.47
CA PRO A 71 -13.18 10.95 -15.14
C PRO A 71 -14.32 10.65 -16.13
N ALA A 72 -14.02 10.61 -17.43
CA ALA A 72 -15.03 10.34 -18.46
C ALA A 72 -15.53 8.90 -18.39
N VAL A 73 -14.64 7.94 -18.13
CA VAL A 73 -14.97 6.52 -17.97
C VAL A 73 -15.80 6.31 -16.69
N ALA A 74 -15.38 6.88 -15.56
CA ALA A 74 -16.07 6.75 -14.27
C ALA A 74 -17.50 7.32 -14.29
N ALA A 75 -17.70 8.43 -15.01
CA ALA A 75 -19.01 9.05 -15.18
C ALA A 75 -19.98 8.22 -16.05
N ARG A 76 -19.46 7.37 -16.95
CA ARG A 76 -20.26 6.63 -17.94
C ARG A 76 -20.51 5.16 -17.59
N LEU A 77 -19.57 4.52 -16.89
CA LEU A 77 -19.68 3.09 -16.60
C LEU A 77 -20.84 2.80 -15.63
N PRO A 78 -21.61 1.72 -15.82
CA PRO A 78 -22.52 1.25 -14.78
C PRO A 78 -21.72 0.87 -13.54
N TRP A 79 -22.31 1.03 -12.34
CA TRP A 79 -21.60 0.79 -11.07
C TRP A 79 -20.94 -0.60 -11.00
N ARG A 80 -21.64 -1.61 -11.54
CA ARG A 80 -21.17 -3.00 -11.61
C ARG A 80 -19.88 -3.17 -12.42
N ALA A 81 -19.64 -2.31 -13.42
CA ALA A 81 -18.42 -2.30 -14.23
C ALA A 81 -17.37 -1.35 -13.66
N LEU A 82 -17.79 -0.29 -12.95
CA LEU A 82 -16.87 0.67 -12.33
C LEU A 82 -15.97 0.02 -11.29
N LEU A 83 -16.52 -0.83 -10.41
CA LEU A 83 -15.74 -1.48 -9.35
C LEU A 83 -14.59 -2.36 -9.90
N PRO A 84 -14.83 -3.32 -10.81
CA PRO A 84 -13.74 -4.10 -11.39
C PRO A 84 -12.80 -3.24 -12.25
N ALA A 85 -13.27 -2.18 -12.92
CA ALA A 85 -12.38 -1.26 -13.64
C ALA A 85 -11.44 -0.50 -12.72
N ALA A 86 -11.95 0.00 -11.58
CA ALA A 86 -11.15 0.67 -10.57
C ALA A 86 -10.12 -0.28 -9.93
N TRP A 87 -10.54 -1.51 -9.60
CA TRP A 87 -9.64 -2.54 -9.09
C TRP A 87 -8.55 -2.93 -10.10
N GLY A 88 -8.92 -3.16 -11.36
CA GLY A 88 -7.98 -3.47 -12.45
C GLY A 88 -6.99 -2.33 -12.69
N THR A 89 -7.44 -1.09 -12.57
CA THR A 89 -6.57 0.10 -12.66
C THR A 89 -5.60 0.15 -11.48
N ALA A 90 -6.07 -0.10 -10.25
CA ALA A 90 -5.23 -0.15 -9.06
C ALA A 90 -4.20 -1.29 -9.12
N LEU A 91 -4.59 -2.46 -9.66
CA LEU A 91 -3.69 -3.57 -9.96
C LEU A 91 -2.62 -3.16 -10.96
N ALA A 92 -3.01 -2.62 -12.12
CA ALA A 92 -2.09 -2.20 -13.17
C ALA A 92 -1.09 -1.16 -12.64
N TRP A 93 -1.58 -0.18 -11.87
CA TRP A 93 -0.74 0.83 -11.23
C TRP A 93 0.25 0.20 -10.24
N THR A 94 -0.24 -0.59 -9.29
CA THR A 94 0.60 -1.16 -8.21
C THR A 94 1.63 -2.14 -8.75
N TRP A 95 1.24 -3.01 -9.69
CA TRP A 95 2.18 -3.90 -10.37
C TRP A 95 3.22 -3.13 -11.17
N SER A 96 2.83 -2.08 -11.89
CA SER A 96 3.78 -1.25 -12.63
C SER A 96 4.79 -0.61 -11.69
N LEU A 97 4.35 -0.08 -10.55
CA LEU A 97 5.25 0.50 -9.54
C LEU A 97 6.19 -0.55 -8.92
N ALA A 98 5.66 -1.70 -8.51
CA ALA A 98 6.47 -2.78 -7.95
C ALA A 98 7.54 -3.23 -8.94
N LEU A 99 7.19 -3.35 -10.22
CA LEU A 99 8.10 -3.77 -11.29
C LEU A 99 9.09 -2.68 -11.72
N ILE A 100 9.03 -1.45 -11.20
CA ILE A 100 10.15 -0.51 -11.38
C ILE A 100 11.44 -1.09 -10.79
N ASP A 101 11.34 -1.77 -9.65
CA ASP A 101 12.45 -2.47 -9.00
C ASP A 101 12.73 -3.86 -9.60
N GLY A 102 11.93 -4.29 -10.59
CA GLY A 102 11.95 -5.64 -11.13
C GLY A 102 11.27 -6.68 -10.24
N TRP A 103 11.14 -7.91 -10.75
CA TRP A 103 10.41 -8.99 -10.07
C TRP A 103 10.99 -9.34 -8.70
N GLU A 104 12.31 -9.53 -8.62
CA GLU A 104 12.95 -10.00 -7.39
C GLU A 104 12.87 -8.93 -6.31
N ARG A 105 13.42 -7.73 -6.54
CA ARG A 105 13.43 -6.69 -5.52
C ARG A 105 12.05 -6.13 -5.26
N GLY A 106 11.21 -5.99 -6.28
CA GLY A 106 9.91 -5.32 -6.21
C GLY A 106 8.75 -6.20 -5.72
N VAL A 107 8.86 -7.53 -5.87
CA VAL A 107 7.76 -8.46 -5.61
C VAL A 107 8.23 -9.65 -4.78
N ALA A 108 9.04 -10.54 -5.35
CA ALA A 108 9.33 -11.84 -4.74
C ALA A 108 10.20 -11.73 -3.48
N GLY A 109 11.13 -10.79 -3.44
CA GLY A 109 12.03 -10.58 -2.31
C GLY A 109 11.45 -9.65 -1.24
N ARG A 110 10.42 -8.84 -1.54
CA ARG A 110 9.93 -7.78 -0.62
C ARG A 110 9.51 -8.31 0.74
N LEU A 111 8.79 -9.44 0.77
CA LEU A 111 8.25 -10.03 2.00
C LEU A 111 9.15 -11.10 2.62
N THR A 112 10.37 -11.27 2.10
CA THR A 112 11.31 -12.30 2.56
C THR A 112 12.40 -11.76 3.48
N THR A 113 12.42 -10.45 3.75
CA THR A 113 13.45 -9.87 4.61
C THR A 113 13.25 -10.30 6.06
N ARG A 114 14.32 -10.22 6.87
CA ARG A 114 14.34 -10.72 8.26
C ARG A 114 13.26 -10.13 9.17
N GLN A 115 12.68 -8.99 8.82
CA GLN A 115 11.65 -8.33 9.62
C GLN A 115 10.23 -8.66 9.16
N GLU A 116 10.07 -9.44 8.09
CA GLU A 116 8.80 -9.66 7.39
C GLU A 116 8.12 -10.97 7.79
N TYR A 117 6.83 -11.06 7.46
CA TYR A 117 5.96 -12.17 7.81
C TYR A 117 6.46 -13.56 7.39
N LEU A 118 7.12 -13.67 6.23
CA LEU A 118 7.56 -14.98 5.72
C LEU A 118 8.71 -15.58 6.51
N SER A 119 9.45 -14.77 7.27
CA SER A 119 10.58 -15.21 8.09
C SER A 119 10.18 -16.09 9.28
N VAL A 120 8.89 -16.17 9.60
CA VAL A 120 8.37 -16.95 10.73
C VAL A 120 7.32 -17.98 10.35
N VAL A 121 7.05 -18.18 9.05
CA VAL A 121 6.01 -19.12 8.60
C VAL A 121 6.29 -20.54 9.10
N ASP A 122 7.55 -20.94 9.13
CA ASP A 122 8.03 -22.21 9.67
C ASP A 122 7.72 -22.40 11.16
N ARG A 123 7.64 -21.31 11.95
CA ARG A 123 7.29 -21.37 13.37
C ARG A 123 5.80 -21.67 13.64
N TRP A 124 4.94 -21.64 12.62
CA TRP A 124 3.48 -21.83 12.75
C TRP A 124 3.03 -23.28 12.47
N HIS A 125 3.66 -24.25 13.13
CA HIS A 125 3.26 -25.66 13.02
C HIS A 125 1.87 -25.92 13.62
N ASP A 126 1.64 -25.46 14.86
CA ASP A 126 0.33 -25.50 15.55
C ASP A 126 -0.27 -24.08 15.57
N ILE A 127 -1.22 -23.82 14.66
CA ILE A 127 -1.88 -22.52 14.54
C ILE A 127 -2.64 -22.16 15.84
N PRO A 128 -3.53 -23.00 16.38
CA PRO A 128 -4.20 -22.70 17.66
C PRO A 128 -3.25 -22.38 18.82
N ALA A 129 -2.14 -23.11 18.97
CA ALA A 129 -1.16 -22.82 20.01
C ALA A 129 -0.46 -21.49 19.77
N THR A 130 0.03 -21.27 18.54
CA THR A 130 0.71 -20.02 18.18
C THR A 130 -0.19 -18.79 18.39
N LEU A 131 -1.49 -18.91 18.10
CA LEU A 131 -2.46 -17.83 18.34
C LEU A 131 -2.69 -17.55 19.82
N ARG A 132 -2.69 -18.59 20.68
CA ARG A 132 -2.81 -18.43 22.13
C ARG A 132 -1.58 -17.73 22.72
N ASP A 133 -0.40 -18.09 22.22
CA ASP A 133 0.87 -17.62 22.77
C ASP A 133 1.44 -16.37 22.05
N PHE A 134 0.77 -15.90 20.99
CA PHE A 134 1.26 -14.83 20.10
C PHE A 134 1.75 -13.60 20.87
N ASN A 135 0.98 -13.16 21.87
CA ASN A 135 1.30 -11.96 22.66
C ASN A 135 2.57 -12.14 23.51
N GLY A 136 2.89 -13.38 23.92
CA GLY A 136 4.09 -13.69 24.69
C GLY A 136 5.40 -13.37 23.95
N HIS A 137 5.36 -13.30 22.62
CA HIS A 137 6.51 -13.04 21.77
C HIS A 137 6.56 -11.61 21.20
N ILE A 138 5.64 -10.72 21.57
CA ILE A 138 5.60 -9.34 21.03
C ILE A 138 6.74 -8.47 21.60
N LEU A 139 7.05 -8.62 22.89
CA LEU A 139 8.04 -7.77 23.55
C LEU A 139 9.45 -8.13 23.08
N LEU A 140 10.28 -7.10 22.86
CA LEU A 140 11.66 -7.28 22.38
C LEU A 140 12.53 -8.13 23.33
N HIS A 141 12.21 -8.13 24.62
CA HIS A 141 12.93 -8.90 25.63
C HIS A 141 12.34 -10.30 25.88
N SER A 142 11.27 -10.67 25.19
CA SER A 142 10.73 -12.03 25.25
C SER A 142 11.70 -13.02 24.61
N ALA A 143 11.73 -14.25 25.14
CA ALA A 143 12.38 -15.35 24.45
C ALA A 143 11.72 -15.57 23.08
N ASP A 144 12.54 -15.76 22.04
CA ASP A 144 12.10 -15.97 20.66
C ASP A 144 11.07 -14.92 20.18
N ASN A 145 11.35 -13.64 20.43
CA ASN A 145 10.45 -12.56 20.04
C ASN A 145 10.12 -12.58 18.54
N TRP A 146 8.96 -12.03 18.19
CA TRP A 146 8.57 -11.83 16.80
C TRP A 146 9.43 -10.75 16.13
N PRO A 147 9.70 -10.87 14.82
CA PRO A 147 10.22 -9.77 14.04
C PRO A 147 9.26 -8.57 14.05
N ALA A 148 9.79 -7.38 13.79
CA ALA A 148 9.08 -6.12 14.01
C ALA A 148 7.71 -6.04 13.30
N HIS A 149 7.61 -6.46 12.04
CA HIS A 149 6.32 -6.41 11.33
C HIS A 149 5.32 -7.43 11.86
N VAL A 150 5.78 -8.60 12.30
CA VAL A 150 4.91 -9.61 12.91
C VAL A 150 4.41 -9.12 14.26
N ALA A 151 5.30 -8.59 15.11
CA ALA A 151 4.94 -8.07 16.43
C ALA A 151 3.98 -6.86 16.37
N GLY A 152 4.10 -6.04 15.33
CA GLY A 152 3.33 -4.81 15.16
C GLY A 152 1.91 -4.98 14.61
N HIS A 153 1.50 -6.18 14.20
CA HIS A 153 0.21 -6.41 13.54
C HIS A 153 -0.56 -7.57 14.18
N PRO A 154 -1.91 -7.58 14.05
CA PRO A 154 -2.70 -8.74 14.49
C PRO A 154 -2.24 -10.03 13.79
N PRO A 155 -2.29 -11.19 14.49
CA PRO A 155 -1.76 -12.45 13.99
C PRO A 155 -2.42 -12.94 12.68
N GLY A 156 -3.61 -12.43 12.34
CA GLY A 156 -4.30 -12.72 11.09
C GLY A 156 -3.48 -12.35 9.84
N ALA A 157 -2.64 -11.31 9.91
CA ALA A 157 -1.76 -10.93 8.81
C ALA A 157 -0.74 -12.04 8.52
N THR A 158 0.00 -12.48 9.54
CA THR A 158 0.96 -13.61 9.42
C THR A 158 0.25 -14.90 9.02
N LEU A 159 -0.89 -15.19 9.67
CA LEU A 159 -1.69 -16.39 9.40
C LEU A 159 -2.12 -16.49 7.93
N THR A 160 -2.39 -15.36 7.27
CA THR A 160 -2.72 -15.34 5.83
C THR A 160 -1.61 -15.98 4.99
N TYR A 161 -0.35 -15.63 5.26
CA TYR A 161 0.78 -16.20 4.54
C TYR A 161 1.09 -17.64 4.96
N VAL A 162 0.84 -18.00 6.23
CA VAL A 162 0.93 -19.40 6.69
C VAL A 162 -0.06 -20.29 5.96
N LEU A 163 -1.30 -19.84 5.80
CA LEU A 163 -2.33 -20.59 5.06
C LEU A 163 -1.99 -20.68 3.57
N LEU A 164 -1.45 -19.60 2.99
CA LEU A 164 -0.99 -19.56 1.60
C LEU A 164 0.13 -20.60 1.36
N ASP A 165 1.09 -20.68 2.28
CA ASP A 165 2.16 -21.68 2.24
C ASP A 165 1.62 -23.11 2.35
N ARG A 166 0.68 -23.37 3.27
CA ARG A 166 0.06 -24.69 3.48
C ARG A 166 -0.71 -25.21 2.26
N ILE A 167 -1.24 -24.34 1.40
CA ILE A 167 -1.91 -24.74 0.15
C ILE A 167 -0.94 -24.85 -1.04
N GLY A 168 0.36 -24.78 -0.81
CA GLY A 168 1.40 -24.93 -1.84
C GLY A 168 1.77 -23.63 -2.56
N LEU A 169 1.28 -22.48 -2.09
CA LEU A 169 1.58 -21.16 -2.66
C LEU A 169 2.59 -20.41 -1.77
N GLY A 170 3.64 -21.13 -1.36
CA GLY A 170 4.70 -20.59 -0.49
C GLY A 170 5.63 -19.59 -1.20
N GLY A 171 6.41 -18.87 -0.40
CA GLY A 171 7.44 -17.96 -0.89
C GLY A 171 6.96 -16.56 -1.27
N GLY A 172 7.91 -15.65 -1.45
CA GLY A 172 7.60 -14.23 -1.55
C GLY A 172 6.96 -13.78 -2.86
N GLY A 173 7.10 -14.55 -3.94
CA GLY A 173 6.38 -14.27 -5.19
C GLY A 173 4.86 -14.36 -5.03
N TRP A 174 4.38 -15.47 -4.45
CA TRP A 174 2.96 -15.66 -4.15
C TRP A 174 2.46 -14.71 -3.07
N ALA A 175 3.24 -14.52 -2.00
CA ALA A 175 2.91 -13.56 -0.96
C ALA A 175 2.75 -12.14 -1.55
N GLY A 176 3.74 -11.66 -2.31
CA GLY A 176 3.70 -10.34 -2.94
C GLY A 176 2.53 -10.18 -3.90
N ALA A 177 2.25 -11.19 -4.74
CA ALA A 177 1.11 -11.17 -5.64
C ALA A 177 -0.23 -11.10 -4.88
N LEU A 178 -0.40 -11.88 -3.81
CA LEU A 178 -1.57 -11.83 -2.95
C LEU A 178 -1.74 -10.44 -2.32
N THR A 179 -0.66 -9.90 -1.74
CA THR A 179 -0.67 -8.58 -1.09
C THR A 179 -1.05 -7.48 -2.07
N ILE A 180 -0.50 -7.46 -3.28
CA ILE A 180 -0.85 -6.49 -4.32
C ILE A 180 -2.33 -6.65 -4.71
N THR A 181 -2.78 -7.90 -4.89
CA THR A 181 -4.13 -8.19 -5.37
C THR A 181 -5.21 -7.79 -4.36
N VAL A 182 -5.02 -8.16 -3.09
CA VAL A 182 -5.90 -7.79 -1.99
C VAL A 182 -5.79 -6.30 -1.70
N GLY A 183 -4.57 -5.75 -1.63
CA GLY A 183 -4.34 -4.33 -1.38
C GLY A 183 -4.98 -3.42 -2.43
N ALA A 184 -4.98 -3.83 -3.70
CA ALA A 184 -5.63 -3.09 -4.79
C ALA A 184 -7.15 -2.94 -4.60
N THR A 185 -7.79 -3.76 -3.74
CA THR A 185 -9.22 -3.62 -3.42
C THR A 185 -9.54 -2.40 -2.56
N ALA A 186 -8.54 -1.75 -1.95
CA ALA A 186 -8.75 -0.58 -1.11
C ALA A 186 -9.52 0.54 -1.84
N GLY A 187 -9.20 0.79 -3.11
CA GLY A 187 -9.92 1.75 -3.94
C GLY A 187 -11.41 1.38 -4.09
N VAL A 188 -11.71 0.11 -4.32
CA VAL A 188 -13.10 -0.40 -4.37
C VAL A 188 -13.81 -0.22 -3.03
N ALA A 189 -13.14 -0.51 -1.92
CA ALA A 189 -13.71 -0.32 -0.59
C ALA A 189 -14.09 1.16 -0.34
N VAL A 190 -13.22 2.10 -0.75
CA VAL A 190 -13.51 3.55 -0.69
C VAL A 190 -14.72 3.90 -1.54
N LEU A 191 -14.79 3.42 -2.79
CA LEU A 191 -15.95 3.65 -3.66
C LEU A 191 -17.25 3.17 -3.02
N VAL A 192 -17.25 1.94 -2.49
CA VAL A 192 -18.42 1.35 -1.81
C VAL A 192 -18.81 2.15 -0.57
N ALA A 193 -17.83 2.53 0.26
CA ALA A 193 -18.07 3.30 1.48
C ALA A 193 -18.67 4.69 1.17
N VAL A 194 -18.08 5.43 0.22
CA VAL A 194 -18.58 6.75 -0.18
C VAL A 194 -19.98 6.65 -0.79
N ARG A 195 -20.26 5.61 -1.58
CA ARG A 195 -21.59 5.38 -2.12
C ARG A 195 -22.62 5.11 -1.03
N ALA A 196 -22.27 4.29 -0.03
CA ALA A 196 -23.17 3.90 1.05
C ALA A 196 -23.43 5.04 2.04
N LEU A 197 -22.42 5.87 2.33
CA LEU A 197 -22.50 6.92 3.35
C LEU A 197 -22.89 8.29 2.80
N ALA A 198 -22.66 8.54 1.50
CA ALA A 198 -22.95 9.81 0.86
C ALA A 198 -23.82 9.63 -0.38
N ALA A 199 -23.22 9.43 -1.55
CA ALA A 199 -23.96 9.25 -2.79
C ALA A 199 -23.08 8.63 -3.88
N GLU A 200 -23.69 7.87 -4.77
CA GLU A 200 -23.00 7.28 -5.92
C GLU A 200 -22.33 8.33 -6.82
N ARG A 201 -22.94 9.52 -6.96
CA ARG A 201 -22.35 10.62 -7.74
C ARG A 201 -21.03 11.13 -7.16
N LEU A 202 -20.87 11.10 -5.84
CA LEU A 202 -19.64 11.53 -5.16
C LEU A 202 -18.59 10.42 -5.12
N ALA A 203 -19.02 9.16 -5.18
CA ALA A 203 -18.11 8.03 -5.23
C ALA A 203 -17.42 7.87 -6.59
N ARG A 204 -18.07 8.29 -7.68
CA ARG A 204 -17.57 8.18 -9.06
C ARG A 204 -16.58 9.27 -9.42
#